data_AF-A0A849S775-F1
#
_entry.id   AF-A0A849S775-F1
#
_cell.length_a   1.000
_cell.length_b   1.000
_cell.length_c   1.000
_cell.angle_alpha   90.00
_cell.angle_beta   90.00
_cell.angle_gamma   90.00
#
_symmetry.space_group_name_H-M   'P 1'
#
loop_
_entity.id
_entity.type
_entity.pdbx_description
1 polymer ?
#
loop_
_entity_poly.entity_id
_entity_poly.type
_entity_poly.pdbx_seq_one_letter_code
_entity_poly.pdbx_strand_id
1 'polypeptide(L)' 'MQAVYVPNRENSDYFQTTKEQRAQLLIKANILDKDGYYVERFFSAETIKKDKAKRQDK' A
#
# COMPACT_ATOMS: atom_id res chain seq x y z
N MET A 1 -35.34 8.97 -15.37
CA MET A 1 -34.17 8.13 -15.00
C MET A 1 -32.93 8.95 -15.31
N GLN A 2 -32.13 9.34 -14.30
CA GLN A 2 -30.89 10.10 -14.54
C GLN A 2 -29.79 9.11 -14.92
N ALA A 3 -29.12 9.35 -16.05
CA ALA A 3 -27.95 8.60 -16.45
C ALA A 3 -26.84 8.85 -15.42
N VAL A 4 -26.42 7.81 -14.71
CA VAL A 4 -25.24 7.86 -13.84
C VAL A 4 -24.01 8.01 -14.74
N TYR A 5 -23.33 9.14 -14.61
CA TYR A 5 -22.03 9.37 -15.26
C TYR A 5 -21.03 8.33 -14.74
N VAL A 6 -20.62 7.41 -15.61
CA VAL A 6 -19.52 6.48 -15.36
C VAL A 6 -18.28 7.09 -16.00
N PRO A 7 -17.31 7.61 -15.22
CA PRO A 7 -16.09 8.14 -15.82
C PRO A 7 -15.35 7.03 -16.56
N ASN A 8 -15.06 7.33 -17.83
CA ASN A 8 -14.40 6.46 -18.80
C ASN A 8 -13.04 6.02 -18.25
N ARG A 9 -12.80 4.70 -18.16
CA ARG A 9 -11.59 4.08 -17.59
C ARG A 9 -10.42 4.12 -18.59
N GLU A 10 -10.19 5.28 -19.20
CA GLU A 10 -9.32 5.47 -20.36
C GLU A 10 -8.16 6.44 -20.09
N ASN A 11 -7.64 6.44 -18.86
CA ASN A 11 -6.31 7.00 -18.56
C ASN A 11 -5.72 6.20 -17.39
N SER A 12 -5.20 4.99 -17.66
CA SER A 12 -4.24 4.39 -16.75
C SER A 12 -2.88 5.04 -16.99
N ASP A 13 -2.78 6.33 -16.70
CA ASP A 13 -1.54 6.86 -16.15
C ASP A 13 -1.30 5.99 -14.92
N TYR A 14 -0.47 4.97 -15.06
CA TYR A 14 0.12 4.30 -13.92
C TYR A 14 0.86 5.42 -13.21
N PHE A 15 0.19 6.08 -12.26
CA PHE A 15 0.77 7.11 -11.42
C PHE A 15 2.09 6.52 -10.96
N GLN A 16 3.20 7.05 -11.48
CA GLN A 16 4.53 6.68 -11.01
C GLN A 16 4.64 7.29 -9.61
N THR A 17 3.98 6.64 -8.66
CA THR A 17 3.96 7.08 -7.28
C THR A 17 5.39 7.00 -6.81
N THR A 18 5.92 8.10 -6.30
CA THR A 18 7.24 8.08 -5.65
C THR A 18 7.22 7.07 -4.50
N LYS A 19 8.40 6.60 -4.07
CA LYS A 19 8.48 5.66 -2.94
C LYS A 19 7.75 6.20 -1.70
N GLU A 20 7.83 7.51 -1.47
CA GLU A 20 7.14 8.21 -0.39
C GLU A 20 5.62 8.21 -0.55
N GLN A 21 5.10 8.53 -1.74
CA GLN A 21 3.67 8.46 -2.03
C GLN A 21 3.13 7.03 -1.87
N ARG A 22 3.91 6.04 -2.29
CA ARG A 22 3.56 4.63 -2.13
C ARG A 22 3.53 4.23 -0.66
N ALA A 23 4.49 4.68 0.15
CA ALA A 23 4.49 4.44 1.59
C ALA A 23 3.27 5.08 2.25
N GLN A 24 2.95 6.34 1.93
CA GLN A 24 1.76 7.02 2.47
C GLN A 24 0.46 6.31 2.10
N LEU A 25 0.34 5.79 0.87
CA LEU A 25 -0.82 5.02 0.46
C LEU A 25 -0.98 3.74 1.30
N LEU A 26 0.11 3.02 1.53
CA LEU A 26 0.12 1.81 2.34
C LEU A 26 -0.19 2.07 3.82
N ILE A 27 0.25 3.21 4.35
CA ILE A 27 -0.10 3.66 5.71
C ILE A 27 -1.60 3.99 5.79
N LYS A 28 -2.13 4.76 4.82
CA LYS A 28 -3.56 5.10 4.76
C LYS A 28 -4.45 3.85 4.63
N ALA A 29 -3.97 2.81 3.95
CA ALA A 29 -4.65 1.54 3.81
C ALA A 29 -4.55 0.64 5.07
N ASN A 30 -3.90 1.08 6.15
CA ASN A 30 -3.59 0.27 7.34
C ASN A 30 -2.80 -1.01 7.05
N ILE A 31 -2.07 -1.03 5.93
CA ILE A 31 -1.16 -2.13 5.57
C ILE A 31 0.14 -1.98 6.34
N LEU A 32 0.68 -0.75 6.33
CA LEU A 32 1.85 -0.37 7.10
C LEU A 32 1.46 0.55 8.26
N ASP A 33 2.23 0.51 9.33
CA ASP A 33 2.18 1.47 10.41
C ASP A 33 2.99 2.74 10.07
N LYS A 34 2.99 3.71 10.99
CA LYS A 34 3.66 5.01 10.82
C LYS A 34 5.18 4.87 10.62
N ASP A 35 5.77 3.82 11.18
CA ASP A 35 7.17 3.46 11.07
C ASP A 35 7.48 2.61 9.81
N GLY A 36 6.47 2.31 8.99
CA GLY A 36 6.63 1.57 7.74
C GLY A 36 6.78 0.06 7.91
N TYR A 37 6.35 -0.50 9.04
CA TYR A 37 6.25 -1.95 9.26
C TYR A 37 4.82 -2.44 9.06
N TYR A 38 4.68 -3.73 8.75
CA TYR A 38 3.36 -4.34 8.64
C TYR A 38 2.62 -4.30 9.98
N VAL A 39 1.34 -3.94 9.93
CA VAL A 39 0.49 -3.87 11.12
C VAL A 39 0.18 -5.29 11.63
N GLU A 40 0.59 -5.59 12.86
CA GLU A 40 0.41 -6.92 13.50
C GLU A 40 -1.06 -7.37 13.60
N ARG A 41 -1.99 -6.41 13.55
CA ARG A 41 -3.43 -6.68 13.56
C ARG A 41 -3.94 -7.38 12.30
N PHE A 42 -3.31 -7.15 11.15
CA PHE A 42 -3.77 -7.65 9.85
C PHE A 42 -2.84 -8.70 9.24
N PHE A 43 -1.58 -8.76 9.70
CA PHE A 43 -0.57 -9.68 9.19
C PHE A 43 -0.05 -10.60 10.30
N SER A 44 0.07 -11.88 10.00
CA SER A 44 0.64 -12.86 10.92
C SER A 44 2.09 -12.53 11.27
N ALA A 45 2.50 -12.85 12.49
CA ALA A 45 3.88 -12.65 12.97
C ALA A 45 4.94 -13.28 12.04
N GLU A 46 4.61 -14.38 11.35
CA GLU A 46 5.50 -14.99 10.35
C GLU A 46 5.80 -14.06 9.16
N THR A 47 4.77 -13.42 8.59
CA THR A 47 4.89 -12.47 7.48
C THR A 47 5.78 -11.29 7.87
N ILE A 48 5.59 -10.79 9.09
CA ILE A 48 6.36 -9.67 9.64
C ILE A 48 7.82 -10.06 9.85
N LYS A 49 8.09 -11.25 10.39
CA LYS A 49 9.45 -11.77 10.56
C LYS A 49 10.18 -11.94 9.23
N LYS A 50 9.51 -12.52 8.22
CA LYS A 50 10.09 -12.70 6.88
C LYS A 50 10.45 -11.37 6.23
N ASP A 51 9.60 -10.35 6.38
CA ASP A 51 9.90 -9.00 5.87
C ASP A 51 11.06 -8.35 6.61
N LYS A 52 11.08 -8.41 7.96
CA LYS A 52 12.18 -7.87 8.77
C LYS A 52 13.53 -8.52 8.40
N ALA A 53 13.56 -9.83 8.19
CA ALA A 53 14.77 -10.54 7.77
C ALA A 53 15.29 -10.06 6.41
N LYS A 54 14.39 -9.83 5.43
CA LYS A 54 14.77 -9.29 4.12
C LYS A 54 15.33 -7.86 4.17
N ARG A 55 14.97 -7.05 5.16
CA ARG A 55 15.49 -5.68 5.32
C ARG A 55 16.86 -5.62 5.97
N GLN A 56 17.23 -6.62 6.76
CA GLN A 56 18.55 -6.69 7.43
C GLN A 56 19.67 -7.22 6.53
N ASP A 57 19.31 -7.90 5.43
CA ASP A 57 20.25 -8.49 4.47
C ASP A 57 20.67 -7.51 3.34
N LYS A 58 20.29 -6.23 3.44
CA LYS A 58 20.40 -5.25 2.36
C LYS A 58 21.06 -3.96 2.83
#